data_AF-A0AB34U004-F1
#
_entry.id   AF-A0AB34U004-F1
#
_cell.length_a   1.000
_cell.length_b   1.000
_cell.length_c   1.000
_cell.angle_alpha   90.00
_cell.angle_beta   90.00
_cell.angle_gamma   90.00
#
_symmetry.space_group_name_H-M   'P 1'
#
loop_
_entity.id
_entity.type
_entity.pdbx_description
1 polymer ?
#
loop_
_entity_poly.entity_id
_entity_poly.type
_entity_poly.pdbx_seq_one_letter_code
_entity_poly.pdbx_strand_id
1 'polypeptide(L)'
;MSKHPIPDWLRSQFSRIEDEVQELGPCGVFTQMRTVTQTYFEQQAEAAQPPALGGDYDYRTDLACYFGLSYASWLTLPRVLMEAMPDDWQGRMADLLHEYDDAMINPPNLGTTVRVTVDGKMVPTPTWLVNYRHPDRQMIAQVFGRANPPKPAGSE
;
A
#
# COMPACT_ATOMS: atom_id res chain seq x y z
N MET A 1 31.02 -2.39 -5.40
CA MET A 1 30.70 -3.80 -5.06
C MET A 1 29.22 -4.02 -5.33
N SER A 2 28.84 -5.08 -6.05
CA SER A 2 27.44 -5.31 -6.49
C SER A 2 26.50 -5.34 -5.28
N LYS A 3 25.41 -4.57 -5.32
CA LYS A 3 24.43 -4.46 -4.21
C LYS A 3 23.58 -5.73 -4.02
N HIS A 4 23.68 -6.69 -4.93
CA HIS A 4 22.97 -7.97 -4.87
C HIS A 4 23.94 -9.11 -5.21
N PRO A 5 24.58 -9.73 -4.20
CA PRO A 5 25.42 -10.90 -4.43
C PRO A 5 24.55 -12.09 -4.87
N ILE A 6 25.06 -12.89 -5.81
CA ILE A 6 24.43 -14.16 -6.20
C ILE A 6 24.36 -15.04 -4.95
N PRO A 7 23.18 -15.58 -4.60
CA PRO A 7 23.00 -16.46 -3.43
C PRO A 7 23.96 -17.65 -3.47
N ASP A 8 24.51 -18.02 -2.32
CA ASP A 8 25.55 -19.07 -2.23
C ASP A 8 25.06 -20.43 -2.73
N TRP A 9 23.79 -20.75 -2.52
CA TRP A 9 23.18 -21.96 -3.05
C TRP A 9 23.15 -21.95 -4.59
N LEU A 10 22.72 -20.84 -5.19
CA LEU A 10 22.64 -20.70 -6.66
C LEU A 10 24.04 -20.75 -7.29
N ARG A 11 25.02 -20.12 -6.63
CA ARG A 11 26.44 -20.21 -7.00
C ARG A 11 26.95 -21.65 -6.95
N SER A 12 26.60 -22.41 -5.91
CA SER A 12 26.99 -23.82 -5.79
C SER A 12 26.34 -24.70 -6.86
N GLN A 13 25.11 -24.42 -7.29
CA GLN A 13 24.46 -25.20 -8.35
C GLN A 13 25.08 -24.92 -9.72
N PHE A 14 25.38 -23.66 -10.05
CA PHE A 14 26.05 -23.33 -11.31
C PHE A 14 27.44 -23.93 -11.40
N SER A 15 28.21 -23.95 -10.30
CA SER A 15 29.52 -24.59 -10.26
C SER A 15 29.44 -26.08 -10.62
N ARG A 16 28.42 -26.81 -10.12
CA ARG A 16 28.25 -28.24 -10.42
C ARG A 16 27.87 -28.48 -11.88
N ILE A 17 27.02 -27.62 -12.45
CA ILE A 17 26.63 -27.70 -13.86
C ILE A 17 27.83 -27.42 -14.78
N GLU A 18 28.72 -26.50 -14.37
CA GLU A 18 29.97 -26.20 -15.09
C GLU A 18 30.96 -27.38 -15.06
N ASP A 19 31.00 -28.15 -13.97
CA ASP A 19 31.82 -29.36 -13.89
C ASP A 19 31.33 -30.49 -14.83
N GLU A 20 30.03 -30.51 -15.15
CA GLU A 20 29.37 -31.51 -16.01
C GLU A 20 29.33 -31.12 -17.51
N VAL A 21 30.02 -30.04 -17.90
CA VAL A 21 30.01 -29.49 -19.28
C VAL A 21 30.40 -30.53 -20.35
N GLN A 22 31.31 -31.45 -20.03
CA GLN A 22 31.76 -32.48 -20.96
C GLN A 22 30.67 -33.52 -21.27
N GLU A 23 29.76 -33.78 -20.33
CA GLU A 23 28.68 -34.78 -20.48
C GLU A 23 27.41 -34.18 -21.06
N LEU A 24 27.08 -32.94 -20.67
CA LEU A 24 25.84 -32.26 -21.06
C LEU A 24 25.91 -31.55 -22.41
N GLY A 25 27.11 -31.16 -22.85
CA GLY A 25 27.31 -30.28 -23.98
C GLY A 25 26.76 -28.86 -23.75
N PRO A 26 27.05 -27.90 -24.65
CA PRO A 26 26.74 -26.49 -24.43
C PRO A 26 25.24 -26.21 -24.26
N CYS A 27 24.38 -26.84 -25.07
CA CYS A 27 22.93 -26.67 -24.96
C CYS A 27 22.35 -27.26 -23.66
N GLY A 28 22.92 -28.37 -23.18
CA GLY A 28 22.52 -29.01 -21.92
C GLY A 28 22.84 -28.13 -20.71
N VAL A 29 24.03 -27.52 -20.69
CA VAL A 29 24.48 -26.59 -19.64
C VAL A 29 23.52 -25.39 -19.54
N PHE A 30 23.20 -24.73 -20.65
CA PHE A 30 22.25 -23.60 -20.64
C PHE A 30 20.84 -24.02 -20.20
N THR A 31 20.40 -25.22 -20.60
CA THR A 31 19.11 -25.76 -20.19
C THR A 31 19.05 -25.98 -18.68
N GLN A 32 20.10 -26.56 -18.10
CA GLN A 32 20.18 -26.81 -16.66
C GLN A 32 20.30 -25.50 -15.86
N MET A 33 21.14 -24.55 -16.31
CA MET A 33 21.25 -23.24 -15.66
C MET A 33 19.92 -22.48 -15.66
N ARG A 34 19.18 -22.51 -16.77
CA ARG A 34 17.84 -21.92 -16.87
C ARG A 34 16.88 -22.57 -15.89
N THR A 35 16.86 -23.91 -15.85
CA THR A 35 15.98 -24.67 -14.94
C THR A 35 16.30 -24.36 -13.48
N VAL A 36 17.57 -24.39 -13.06
CA VAL A 36 17.97 -24.09 -11.67
C VAL A 36 17.61 -22.65 -11.27
N THR A 37 17.83 -21.68 -12.17
CA THR A 37 17.45 -20.29 -11.91
C THR A 37 15.94 -20.15 -11.76
N GLN A 38 15.19 -20.83 -12.62
CA GLN A 38 13.74 -20.84 -12.58
C GLN A 38 13.22 -21.50 -11.29
N THR A 39 13.74 -22.66 -10.91
CA THR A 39 13.43 -23.31 -9.63
C THR A 39 13.76 -22.42 -8.44
N TYR A 40 14.89 -21.71 -8.46
CA TYR A 40 15.24 -20.79 -7.38
C TYR A 40 14.22 -19.66 -7.21
N PHE A 41 13.79 -19.02 -8.31
CA PHE A 41 12.78 -17.97 -8.24
C PHE A 41 11.38 -18.50 -7.92
N GLU A 42 11.03 -19.71 -8.38
CA GLU A 42 9.80 -20.39 -7.99
C GLU A 42 9.80 -20.69 -6.48
N GLN A 43 10.89 -21.22 -5.93
CA GLN A 43 11.05 -21.45 -4.49
C GLN A 43 11.08 -20.15 -3.69
N GLN A 44 11.65 -19.07 -4.22
CA GLN A 44 11.63 -17.76 -3.56
C GLN A 44 10.22 -17.15 -3.58
N ALA A 45 9.47 -17.35 -4.66
CA ALA A 45 8.06 -16.95 -4.76
C ALA A 45 7.17 -17.80 -3.84
N GLU A 46 7.49 -19.08 -3.67
CA GLU A 46 6.83 -19.99 -2.73
C GLU A 46 7.19 -19.67 -1.26
N ALA A 47 8.45 -19.32 -0.98
CA ALA A 47 8.85 -18.82 0.35
C ALA A 47 8.27 -17.44 0.66
N ALA A 48 7.98 -16.65 -0.38
CA ALA A 48 7.25 -15.39 -0.31
C ALA A 48 5.72 -15.60 -0.44
N GLN A 49 5.21 -16.83 -0.25
CA GLN A 49 3.77 -17.04 -0.17
C GLN A 49 3.20 -16.03 0.85
N PRO A 50 2.18 -15.23 0.50
CA PRO A 50 1.34 -14.65 1.53
C PRO A 50 0.92 -15.79 2.45
N PRO A 51 0.87 -15.56 3.78
CA PRO A 51 0.66 -16.62 4.76
C PRO A 51 -0.46 -17.54 4.29
N ALA A 52 -0.18 -18.84 4.27
CA ALA A 52 -1.09 -19.87 3.78
C ALA A 52 -2.49 -19.59 4.30
N LEU A 53 -3.48 -19.54 3.39
CA LEU A 53 -4.91 -19.44 3.67
C LEU A 53 -5.39 -20.73 4.39
N GLY A 54 -4.86 -20.95 5.59
CA GLY A 54 -5.12 -22.05 6.51
C GLY A 54 -5.45 -21.53 7.92
N GLY A 55 -5.98 -20.31 7.98
CA GLY A 55 -6.53 -19.64 9.14
C GLY A 55 -7.56 -18.63 8.65
N ASP A 56 -8.43 -18.16 9.55
CA ASP A 56 -9.44 -17.12 9.31
C ASP A 56 -8.78 -15.85 8.76
N TYR A 57 -8.62 -15.77 7.43
CA TYR A 57 -7.93 -14.67 6.77
C TYR A 57 -8.85 -13.46 6.77
N ASP A 58 -8.57 -12.54 7.71
CA ASP A 58 -9.24 -11.25 7.73
C ASP A 58 -8.62 -10.32 6.68
N TYR A 59 -9.25 -10.27 5.52
CA TYR A 59 -8.86 -9.37 4.43
C TYR A 59 -8.80 -7.89 4.86
N ARG A 60 -9.39 -7.51 6.00
CA ARG A 60 -9.30 -6.15 6.56
C ARG A 60 -7.91 -5.82 7.12
N THR A 61 -7.06 -6.80 7.39
CA THR A 61 -5.69 -6.58 7.88
C THR A 61 -4.67 -6.40 6.77
N ASP A 62 -5.07 -6.60 5.50
CA ASP A 62 -4.19 -6.48 4.35
C ASP A 62 -4.33 -5.09 3.68
N LEU A 63 -3.23 -4.33 3.69
CA LEU A 63 -3.18 -3.00 3.06
C LEU A 63 -3.46 -3.08 1.56
N ALA A 64 -3.03 -4.15 0.88
CA ALA A 64 -3.31 -4.33 -0.54
C ALA A 64 -4.82 -4.54 -0.78
N CYS A 65 -5.51 -5.25 0.11
CA CYS A 65 -6.96 -5.42 0.04
C CYS A 65 -7.70 -4.09 0.26
N TYR A 66 -7.18 -3.17 1.08
CA TYR A 66 -7.80 -1.84 1.28
C TYR A 66 -7.85 -1.03 -0.02
N PHE A 67 -6.77 -1.00 -0.82
CA PHE A 67 -6.77 -0.35 -2.13
C PHE A 67 -7.61 -1.11 -3.17
N GLY A 68 -8.03 -2.33 -2.86
CA GLY A 68 -8.78 -3.22 -3.73
C GLY A 68 -8.02 -3.57 -5.01
N LEU A 69 -8.66 -4.30 -5.92
CA LEU A 69 -8.13 -4.53 -7.28
C LEU A 69 -8.12 -3.25 -8.14
N SER A 70 -8.35 -2.09 -7.52
CA SER A 70 -8.26 -0.81 -8.21
C SER A 70 -6.79 -0.45 -8.39
N TYR A 71 -6.41 0.07 -9.55
CA TYR A 71 -5.06 0.61 -9.79
C TYR A 71 -4.81 1.94 -9.03
N ALA A 72 -5.44 2.14 -7.87
CA ALA A 72 -5.30 3.34 -7.07
C ALA A 72 -3.86 3.47 -6.57
N SER A 73 -3.16 4.49 -7.04
CA SER A 73 -1.77 4.75 -6.65
C SER A 73 -1.65 5.65 -5.42
N TRP A 74 -2.77 6.20 -4.92
CA TRP A 74 -2.77 7.23 -3.87
C TRP A 74 -3.95 7.05 -2.92
N LEU A 75 -3.73 7.35 -1.64
CA LEU A 75 -4.77 7.52 -0.63
C LEU A 75 -4.95 9.03 -0.38
N THR A 76 -6.18 9.52 -0.46
CA THR A 76 -6.50 10.92 -0.14
C THR A 76 -7.55 10.96 0.96
N LEU A 77 -7.17 11.54 2.10
CA LEU A 77 -8.04 11.71 3.26
C LEU A 77 -8.20 13.21 3.57
N PRO A 78 -9.41 13.78 3.43
CA PRO A 78 -9.67 15.16 3.82
C PRO A 78 -9.51 15.34 5.33
N ARG A 79 -8.67 16.31 5.74
CA ARG A 79 -8.43 16.63 7.16
C ARG A 79 -9.73 16.84 7.96
N VAL A 80 -10.72 17.51 7.36
CA VAL A 80 -12.05 17.75 7.97
C VAL A 80 -12.71 16.45 8.42
N LEU A 81 -12.57 15.38 7.62
CA LEU A 81 -13.15 14.08 7.94
C LEU A 81 -12.32 13.33 8.97
N MET A 82 -10.99 13.45 8.92
CA MET A 82 -10.09 12.86 9.92
C MET A 82 -10.34 13.44 11.32
N GLU A 83 -10.50 14.75 11.45
CA GLU A 83 -10.81 15.42 12.73
C GLU A 83 -12.23 15.11 13.25
N ALA A 84 -13.11 14.57 12.40
CA ALA A 84 -14.46 14.16 12.79
C ALA A 84 -14.55 12.67 13.22
N MET A 85 -13.46 11.91 13.06
CA MET A 85 -13.36 10.54 13.53
C MET A 85 -13.41 10.49 15.07
N PRO A 86 -13.80 9.37 15.69
CA PRO A 86 -13.65 9.19 17.14
C PRO A 86 -12.20 9.41 17.63
N ASP A 87 -12.02 9.89 18.87
CA ASP A 87 -10.70 10.24 19.41
C ASP A 87 -9.72 9.06 19.40
N ASP A 88 -10.19 7.83 19.63
CA ASP A 88 -9.37 6.61 19.58
C ASP A 88 -8.90 6.29 18.15
N TRP A 89 -9.66 6.69 17.12
CA TRP A 89 -9.25 6.55 15.72
C TRP A 89 -8.24 7.62 15.36
N GLN A 90 -8.47 8.86 15.82
CA GLN A 90 -7.54 9.96 15.61
C GLN A 90 -6.17 9.66 16.23
N GLY A 91 -6.13 9.15 17.46
CA GLY A 91 -4.89 8.75 18.13
C GLY A 91 -4.13 7.69 17.35
N ARG A 92 -4.78 6.57 17.01
CA ARG A 92 -4.15 5.49 16.23
C ARG A 92 -3.66 5.94 14.86
N MET A 93 -4.41 6.83 14.20
CA MET A 93 -4.00 7.41 12.92
C MET A 93 -2.78 8.32 13.08
N ALA A 94 -2.73 9.14 14.14
CA ALA A 94 -1.58 10.00 14.40
C ALA A 94 -0.31 9.19 14.67
N ASP A 95 -0.40 8.13 15.48
CA ASP A 95 0.72 7.24 15.75
C ASP A 95 1.28 6.64 14.45
N LEU A 96 0.40 6.09 13.60
CA LEU A 96 0.79 5.51 12.32
C LEU A 96 1.43 6.53 11.36
N LEU A 97 0.91 7.76 11.31
CA LEU A 97 1.46 8.82 10.47
C LEU A 97 2.86 9.23 10.94
N HIS A 98 3.09 9.30 12.26
CA HIS A 98 4.41 9.57 12.81
C HIS A 98 5.40 8.43 12.49
N GLU A 99 5.00 7.17 12.67
CA GLU A 99 5.82 6.01 12.29
C GLU A 99 6.17 6.04 10.79
N TYR A 100 5.20 6.41 9.94
CA TYR A 100 5.40 6.53 8.50
C TYR A 100 6.40 7.64 8.13
N ASP A 101 6.26 8.83 8.74
CA ASP A 101 7.17 9.95 8.51
C ASP A 101 8.59 9.62 8.98
N ASP A 102 8.74 8.99 10.15
CA ASP A 102 10.04 8.58 10.70
C ASP A 102 10.74 7.52 9.83
N ALA A 103 9.99 6.62 9.21
CA ALA A 103 10.53 5.61 8.30
C ALA A 103 11.00 6.20 6.95
N MET A 104 10.43 7.32 6.50
CA MET A 104 10.69 7.93 5.20
C MET A 104 11.74 9.03 5.29
N ILE A 105 13.01 8.62 5.45
CA ILE A 105 14.15 9.51 5.76
C ILE A 105 14.50 10.51 4.64
N ASN A 106 14.17 10.22 3.38
CA ASN A 106 14.52 11.11 2.24
C ASN A 106 13.43 11.08 1.15
N PRO A 107 12.24 11.64 1.42
CA PRO A 107 11.17 11.66 0.46
C PRO A 107 11.50 12.67 -0.65
N PRO A 108 11.15 12.37 -1.92
CA PRO A 108 11.35 13.33 -3.00
C PRO A 108 10.49 14.59 -2.73
N ASN A 109 11.04 15.78 -3.02
CA ASN A 109 10.31 17.03 -2.89
C ASN A 109 9.31 17.20 -4.06
N LEU A 110 8.13 16.61 -3.91
CA LEU A 110 7.06 16.63 -4.90
C LEU A 110 5.87 17.45 -4.36
N GLY A 111 5.36 18.36 -5.19
CA GLY A 111 4.06 19.00 -4.93
C GLY A 111 2.93 18.11 -5.45
N THR A 112 1.85 17.99 -4.70
CA THR A 112 0.66 17.22 -5.08
C THR A 112 -0.59 18.09 -5.01
N THR A 113 -1.51 17.90 -5.98
CA THR A 113 -2.81 18.59 -6.01
C THR A 113 -3.94 17.58 -6.13
N VAL A 114 -4.92 17.68 -5.24
CA VAL A 114 -6.15 16.88 -5.29
C VAL A 114 -7.22 17.64 -6.10
N ARG A 115 -7.91 16.94 -7.01
CA ARG A 115 -9.03 17.50 -7.78
C ARG A 115 -10.28 16.66 -7.53
N VAL A 116 -11.41 17.34 -7.33
CA VAL A 116 -12.71 16.69 -7.15
C VAL A 116 -13.41 16.59 -8.50
N THR A 117 -13.99 15.42 -8.78
CA THR A 117 -14.82 15.19 -9.95
C THR A 117 -16.20 14.70 -9.55
N VAL A 118 -17.22 15.11 -10.30
CA VAL A 118 -18.60 14.62 -10.21
C VAL A 118 -19.03 14.27 -11.62
N ASP A 119 -19.49 13.04 -11.84
CA ASP A 119 -19.91 12.52 -13.15
C ASP A 119 -18.87 12.76 -14.26
N GLY A 120 -17.59 12.54 -13.93
CA GLY A 120 -16.46 12.71 -14.86
C GLY A 120 -16.06 14.16 -15.14
N LYS A 121 -16.73 15.15 -14.53
CA LYS A 121 -16.41 16.58 -14.70
C LYS A 121 -15.67 17.11 -13.48
N MET A 122 -14.62 17.90 -13.71
CA MET A 122 -13.91 18.59 -12.63
C MET A 122 -14.79 19.69 -12.05
N VAL A 123 -14.87 19.74 -10.73
CA VAL A 123 -15.62 20.76 -9.98
C VAL A 123 -14.70 21.44 -8.96
N PRO A 124 -15.01 22.68 -8.55
CA PRO A 124 -14.35 23.28 -7.40
C PRO A 124 -14.51 22.38 -6.17
N THR A 125 -13.43 22.24 -5.39
CA THR A 125 -13.49 21.49 -4.14
C THR A 125 -14.55 22.12 -3.22
N PRO A 126 -15.52 21.36 -2.71
CA PRO A 126 -16.56 21.90 -1.85
C PRO A 126 -15.97 22.61 -0.63
N THR A 127 -16.48 23.80 -0.30
CA THR A 127 -15.93 24.63 0.78
C THR A 127 -15.94 23.92 2.14
N TRP A 128 -16.98 23.13 2.42
CA TRP A 128 -17.09 22.36 3.65
C TRP A 128 -15.99 21.30 3.79
N LEU A 129 -15.42 20.82 2.69
CA LEU A 129 -14.39 19.77 2.66
C LEU A 129 -12.98 20.32 2.92
N VAL A 130 -12.76 21.61 2.65
CA VAL A 130 -11.44 22.27 2.81
C VAL A 130 -11.37 23.15 4.05
N ASN A 131 -12.51 23.64 4.56
CA ASN A 131 -12.55 24.55 5.71
C ASN A 131 -12.51 23.80 7.05
N TYR A 132 -11.36 23.19 7.37
CA TYR A 132 -11.14 22.48 8.63
C TYR A 132 -11.16 23.40 9.87
N ARG A 133 -10.91 24.71 9.71
CA ARG A 133 -10.95 25.66 10.82
C ARG A 133 -12.38 25.93 11.29
N HIS A 134 -13.35 25.85 10.39
CA HIS A 134 -14.77 26.05 10.67
C HIS A 134 -15.59 24.95 9.97
N PRO A 135 -15.53 23.71 10.48
CA PRO A 135 -16.12 22.56 9.80
C PRO A 135 -17.66 22.60 9.83
N ASP A 136 -18.29 22.26 8.71
CA ASP A 136 -19.74 22.10 8.62
C ASP A 136 -20.17 20.80 9.31
N ARG A 137 -20.57 20.92 10.57
CA ARG A 137 -20.95 19.77 11.41
C ARG A 137 -22.16 19.02 10.89
N GLN A 138 -23.08 19.70 10.19
CA GLN A 138 -24.28 19.05 9.65
C GLN A 138 -23.90 18.16 8.47
N MET A 139 -23.10 18.68 7.55
CA MET A 139 -22.59 17.90 6.41
C MET A 139 -21.74 16.72 6.88
N ILE A 140 -20.86 16.93 7.87
CA ILE A 140 -20.05 15.86 8.46
C ILE A 140 -20.94 14.77 9.06
N ALA A 141 -21.96 15.14 9.85
CA ALA A 141 -22.87 14.16 10.43
C ALA A 141 -23.54 13.30 9.34
N GLN A 142 -23.99 13.92 8.24
CA GLN A 142 -24.54 13.21 7.08
C GLN A 142 -23.54 12.24 6.45
N VAL A 143 -22.28 12.64 6.25
CA VAL A 143 -21.23 11.79 5.69
C VAL A 143 -20.96 10.55 6.55
N PHE A 144 -20.94 10.72 7.88
CA PHE A 144 -20.73 9.61 8.81
C PHE A 144 -22.01 8.81 9.10
N GLY A 145 -23.14 9.13 8.47
CA GLY A 145 -24.44 8.51 8.76
C GLY A 145 -24.92 8.76 10.20
N ARG A 146 -24.34 9.74 10.89
CA ARG A 146 -24.78 10.18 12.22
C ARG A 146 -26.01 11.05 12.02
N ALA A 147 -27.13 10.74 12.66
CA ALA A 147 -28.33 11.58 12.58
C ALA A 147 -27.98 13.06 12.85
N ASN A 148 -28.62 14.00 12.14
CA ASN A 148 -28.37 15.44 12.29
C ASN A 148 -28.29 15.81 13.78
N PRO A 149 -27.20 16.44 14.26
CA PRO A 149 -27.19 16.96 15.63
C PRO A 149 -28.34 17.98 15.76
N PRO A 150 -29.06 17.98 16.91
CA PRO A 150 -30.16 18.91 17.10
C PRO A 150 -29.67 20.35 16.87
N LYS A 151 -30.48 21.11 16.11
CA LYS A 151 -30.23 22.53 15.83
C LYS A 151 -29.89 23.23 17.15
N PRO A 152 -28.78 23.99 17.25
CA PRO A 152 -28.48 24.71 18.48
C PRO A 152 -29.66 25.65 18.77
N ALA A 153 -30.24 25.50 19.96
CA ALA A 153 -31.25 26.42 20.47
C ALA A 153 -30.58 27.80 20.63
N GLY A 154 -30.98 28.77 19.81
CA GLY A 154 -30.59 30.16 19.97
C GLY A 154 -29.84 30.74 18.76
N SER A 155 -30.60 31.11 17.73
CA SER A 155 -30.27 32.24 16.88
C SER A 155 -31.58 32.77 16.28
N GLU A 156 -32.32 33.51 17.11
CA GLU A 156 -33.14 34.64 16.67
C GLU A 156 -32.33 35.93 16.91
#